data_AF-A0A520RAU6-F1
#
_entry.id   AF-A0A520RAU6-F1
#
_cell.length_a   1.000
_cell.length_b   1.000
_cell.length_c   1.000
_cell.angle_alpha   90.00
_cell.angle_beta   90.00
_cell.angle_gamma   90.00
#
_symmetry.space_group_name_H-M   'P 1'
#
loop_
_entity.id
_entity.type
_entity.pdbx_description
1 polymer ?
#
loop_
_entity_poly.entity_id
_entity_poly.type
_entity_poly.pdbx_seq_one_letter_code
_entity_poly.pdbx_strand_id
1 'polypeptide(L)'
;MHALYGIGITVLLLIASEIIRATTGVSVTPYMILVSAVWAAIDSAKIELRKYPSGLSYHPVVLFIAVAALWIIGLPWYLAVRYKIKKGLMNKKVDIPSPENIEN
;
A
#
# COMPACT_ATOMS: atom_id res chain seq x y z
N MET A 1 14.70 -7.21 4.91
CA MET A 1 14.23 -7.05 6.32
C MET A 1 13.05 -6.09 6.51
N HIS A 2 12.53 -5.37 5.49
CA HIS A 2 11.46 -4.36 5.72
C HIS A 2 10.04 -4.89 5.47
N ALA A 3 9.88 -5.90 4.61
CA ALA A 3 8.61 -6.60 4.44
C ALA A 3 8.16 -7.32 5.73
N LEU A 4 9.11 -7.73 6.57
CA LEU A 4 8.86 -8.44 7.83
C LEU A 4 8.01 -7.61 8.82
N TYR A 5 8.25 -6.29 8.89
CA TYR A 5 7.45 -5.39 9.73
C TYR A 5 6.01 -5.23 9.21
N GLY A 6 5.83 -5.16 7.89
CA GLY A 6 4.51 -5.12 7.27
C GLY A 6 3.73 -6.43 7.49
N ILE A 7 4.42 -7.56 7.42
CA ILE A 7 3.85 -8.89 7.71
C ILE A 7 3.45 -8.96 9.18
N GLY A 8 4.31 -8.51 10.11
CA GLY A 8 4.02 -8.50 11.54
C GLY A 8 2.75 -7.71 11.89
N ILE A 9 2.60 -6.50 11.34
CA ILE A 9 1.37 -5.69 11.51
C ILE A 9 0.14 -6.41 10.96
N THR A 10 0.26 -7.01 9.78
CA THR A 10 -0.86 -7.68 9.10
C THR A 10 -1.30 -8.93 9.87
N VAL A 11 -0.35 -9.72 10.38
CA VAL A 11 -0.62 -10.89 11.22
C VAL A 11 -1.23 -10.47 12.56
N LEU A 12 -0.72 -9.41 13.19
CA LEU A 12 -1.28 -8.90 14.45
C LEU A 12 -2.74 -8.46 14.29
N LEU A 13 -3.06 -7.77 13.18
CA LEU A 13 -4.42 -7.36 12.85
C LEU A 13 -5.34 -8.57 12.59
N LEU A 14 -4.84 -9.61 11.94
CA LEU A 14 -5.60 -10.86 11.79
C LEU A 14 -5.90 -11.49 13.15
N ILE A 15 -4.88 -11.71 13.98
CA ILE A 15 -5.06 -12.29 15.32
C ILE A 15 -6.09 -11.50 16.12
N ALA A 16 -6.00 -10.16 16.12
CA ALA A 16 -6.97 -9.31 16.79
C ALA A 16 -8.40 -9.49 16.22
N SER A 17 -8.55 -9.56 14.90
CA SER A 17 -9.86 -9.78 14.27
C SER A 17 -10.47 -11.15 14.62
N GLU A 18 -9.64 -12.19 14.72
CA GLU A 18 -10.09 -13.53 15.11
C GLU A 18 -10.51 -13.58 16.58
N ILE A 19 -9.79 -12.89 17.47
CA ILE A 19 -10.18 -12.76 18.89
C ILE A 19 -11.53 -12.04 19.02
N ILE A 20 -11.74 -10.95 18.27
CA ILE A 20 -13.02 -10.23 18.26
C ILE A 20 -14.13 -11.14 17.77
N ARG A 21 -13.91 -11.88 16.68
CA ARG A 21 -14.92 -12.83 16.17
C ARG A 21 -15.22 -13.93 17.19
N ALA A 22 -14.21 -14.48 17.85
CA ALA A 22 -14.37 -15.54 18.86
C ALA A 22 -15.14 -15.06 20.10
N THR A 23 -15.01 -13.79 20.48
CA THR A 23 -15.64 -13.21 21.67
C THR A 23 -17.02 -12.61 21.42
N THR A 24 -17.25 -12.05 20.24
CA THR A 24 -18.50 -11.32 19.91
C THR A 24 -19.38 -12.03 18.89
N GLY A 25 -18.85 -13.03 18.17
CA GLY A 25 -19.51 -13.65 17.02
C GLY A 25 -19.54 -12.78 15.75
N VAL A 26 -19.06 -11.54 15.82
CA VAL A 26 -19.09 -10.60 14.69
C VAL A 26 -17.78 -10.65 13.90
N SER A 27 -17.89 -10.83 12.59
CA SER A 27 -16.74 -10.75 11.67
C SER A 27 -16.40 -9.30 11.33
N VAL A 28 -15.31 -8.79 11.90
CA VAL A 28 -14.79 -7.43 11.63
C VAL A 28 -13.77 -7.41 10.48
N THR A 29 -13.27 -8.57 10.08
CA THR A 29 -12.27 -8.76 9.04
C THR A 29 -12.62 -8.06 7.70
N PRO A 30 -13.83 -8.19 7.13
CA PRO A 30 -14.15 -7.53 5.86
C PRO A 30 -14.14 -6.00 5.96
N TYR A 31 -14.63 -5.44 7.06
CA TYR A 31 -14.62 -3.99 7.30
C TYR A 31 -13.19 -3.48 7.46
N MET A 32 -12.35 -4.20 8.19
CA MET A 32 -10.94 -3.89 8.35
C MET A 32 -10.19 -3.90 7.00
N ILE A 33 -10.45 -4.90 6.16
CA ILE A 33 -9.87 -4.99 4.81
C ILE A 33 -10.29 -3.77 3.97
N LEU A 34 -11.58 -3.45 3.94
CA LEU A 34 -12.11 -2.32 3.19
C LEU A 34 -11.53 -0.98 3.67
N VAL A 35 -11.54 -0.72 4.97
CA VAL A 35 -11.00 0.51 5.55
C VAL A 35 -9.50 0.64 5.22
N SER A 36 -8.75 -0.46 5.34
CA SER A 36 -7.32 -0.47 5.01
C SER A 36 -7.06 -0.20 3.53
N ALA A 37 -7.87 -0.79 2.64
CA ALA A 37 -7.75 -0.59 1.20
C ALA A 37 -8.09 0.85 0.78
N VAL A 38 -9.18 1.43 1.32
CA VAL A 38 -9.55 2.83 1.07
C VAL A 38 -8.45 3.75 1.58
N TRP A 39 -7.97 3.54 2.79
CA TRP A 39 -6.88 4.32 3.36
C TRP A 39 -5.61 4.25 2.51
N ALA A 40 -5.20 3.06 2.08
CA ALA A 40 -4.03 2.86 1.23
C ALA A 40 -4.16 3.59 -0.12
N ALA A 41 -5.36 3.55 -0.72
CA ALA A 41 -5.64 4.27 -1.96
C ALA A 41 -5.50 5.79 -1.78
N ILE A 42 -6.11 6.35 -0.73
CA ILE A 42 -6.04 7.79 -0.44
C ILE A 42 -4.61 8.22 -0.10
N ASP A 43 -3.90 7.49 0.76
CA ASP A 43 -2.52 7.81 1.14
C ASP A 43 -1.59 7.68 -0.08
N SER A 44 -1.80 6.70 -0.97
CA SER A 44 -1.04 6.57 -2.24
C SER A 44 -1.20 7.78 -3.17
N ALA A 45 -2.40 8.36 -3.23
CA ALA A 45 -2.66 9.57 -3.99
C ALA A 45 -1.92 10.77 -3.37
N LYS A 46 -1.94 10.89 -2.03
CA LYS A 46 -1.27 11.97 -1.29
C LYS A 46 0.25 11.92 -1.39
N ILE A 47 0.86 10.74 -1.35
CA ILE A 47 2.32 10.59 -1.47
C ILE A 47 2.79 10.57 -2.92
N GLU A 48 1.88 10.80 -3.88
CA GLU A 48 2.15 10.76 -5.32
C GLU A 48 2.91 9.48 -5.73
N LEU A 49 2.44 8.32 -5.24
CA LEU A 49 3.15 7.03 -5.35
C LEU A 49 3.61 6.72 -6.79
N ARG A 50 2.86 7.20 -7.79
CA ARG A 50 3.13 7.13 -9.22
C ARG A 50 4.46 7.72 -9.66
N LYS A 51 4.96 8.73 -8.94
CA LYS A 51 6.24 9.39 -9.24
C LYS A 51 7.43 8.58 -8.75
N TYR A 52 7.24 7.44 -8.08
CA TYR A 52 8.33 6.60 -7.60
C TYR A 52 8.45 5.31 -8.43
N PRO A 53 9.66 4.82 -8.73
CA PRO A 53 9.86 3.54 -9.41
C PRO A 53 9.54 2.39 -8.45
N SER A 54 8.25 2.13 -8.25
CA SER A 54 7.78 0.96 -7.51
C SER A 54 6.90 0.10 -8.41
N GLY A 55 6.92 -1.22 -8.22
CA GLY A 55 5.95 -2.14 -8.85
C GLY A 55 4.49 -1.84 -8.48
N LEU A 56 4.24 -0.82 -7.66
CA LEU A 56 2.95 -0.27 -7.25
C LEU A 56 2.67 1.14 -7.83
N SER A 57 3.41 1.56 -8.86
CA SER A 57 3.19 2.85 -9.58
C SER A 57 1.83 2.97 -10.29
N TYR A 58 0.86 2.13 -9.93
CA TYR A 58 -0.45 2.05 -10.53
C TYR A 58 -1.38 3.17 -10.02
N HIS A 59 -2.55 3.32 -10.66
CA HIS A 59 -3.59 4.24 -10.17
C HIS A 59 -3.99 3.88 -8.74
N PRO A 60 -4.29 4.85 -7.86
CA PRO A 60 -4.87 4.60 -6.52
C PRO A 60 -6.01 3.56 -6.51
N VAL A 61 -6.79 3.49 -7.58
CA VAL A 61 -7.86 2.51 -7.78
C VAL A 61 -7.34 1.07 -7.94
N VAL A 62 -6.24 0.88 -8.68
CA VAL A 62 -5.60 -0.44 -8.81
C VAL A 62 -5.01 -0.87 -7.48
N LEU A 63 -4.45 0.08 -6.72
CA LEU A 63 -3.96 -0.17 -5.37
C LEU A 63 -5.07 -0.58 -4.42
N PHE A 64 -6.22 0.10 -4.48
CA PHE A 64 -7.41 -0.26 -3.73
C PHE A 64 -7.81 -1.71 -4.01
N ILE A 65 -7.96 -2.08 -5.30
CA ILE A 65 -8.35 -3.44 -5.69
C ILE A 65 -7.32 -4.47 -5.24
N ALA A 66 -6.03 -4.19 -5.41
CA ALA A 66 -4.95 -5.09 -5.00
C ALA A 66 -4.93 -5.31 -3.48
N VAL A 67 -5.10 -4.25 -2.68
CA VAL A 67 -5.14 -4.35 -1.21
C VAL A 67 -6.45 -4.97 -0.73
N ALA A 68 -7.58 -4.73 -1.40
CA ALA A 68 -8.86 -5.34 -1.04
C ALA A 68 -8.90 -6.85 -1.36
N ALA A 69 -8.42 -7.24 -2.55
CA ALA A 69 -8.45 -8.62 -3.02
C ALA A 69 -7.33 -9.49 -2.42
N LEU A 70 -6.14 -8.91 -2.23
CA LEU A 70 -4.95 -9.61 -1.75
C LEU A 70 -4.42 -8.99 -0.46
N TRP A 71 -5.28 -8.63 0.49
CA TRP A 71 -4.94 -7.86 1.68
C TRP A 71 -3.71 -8.38 2.44
N ILE A 72 -3.58 -9.71 2.60
CA ILE A 72 -2.45 -10.37 3.27
C ILE A 72 -1.10 -10.02 2.62
N ILE A 73 -1.07 -9.81 1.30
CA ILE A 73 0.16 -9.53 0.55
C ILE A 73 0.25 -8.03 0.22
N GLY A 74 -0.84 -7.45 -0.24
CA GLY A 74 -0.96 -6.07 -0.71
C GLY A 74 -0.71 -5.06 0.41
N LEU A 75 -1.25 -5.27 1.62
CA LEU A 75 -1.08 -4.34 2.72
C LEU A 75 0.38 -4.30 3.23
N PRO A 76 1.06 -5.42 3.55
CA PRO A 76 2.48 -5.40 3.89
C PRO A 76 3.35 -4.77 2.81
N TRP A 77 3.07 -5.10 1.54
CA TRP A 77 3.82 -4.60 0.41
C TRP A 77 3.70 -3.07 0.30
N TYR A 78 2.49 -2.55 0.43
CA TYR A 78 2.24 -1.11 0.46
C TYR A 78 2.97 -0.41 1.61
N LEU A 79 2.87 -0.94 2.83
CA LEU A 79 3.57 -0.42 4.01
C LEU A 79 5.09 -0.36 3.80
N ALA A 80 5.68 -1.39 3.21
CA ALA A 80 7.11 -1.43 2.91
C ALA A 80 7.52 -0.35 1.90
N VAL A 81 6.73 -0.13 0.85
CA VAL A 81 6.97 0.91 -0.17
C VAL A 81 6.82 2.31 0.46
N ARG A 82 5.73 2.55 1.19
CA ARG A 82 5.47 3.82 1.88
C ARG A 82 6.59 4.18 2.86
N TYR A 83 7.09 3.20 3.61
CA TYR A 83 8.20 3.39 4.53
C TYR A 83 9.48 3.84 3.82
N LYS A 84 9.81 3.20 2.70
CA LYS A 84 10.97 3.57 1.87
C LYS A 84 10.85 4.99 1.33
N ILE A 85 9.66 5.40 0.86
CA ILE A 85 9.41 6.77 0.37
C ILE A 85 9.60 7.78 1.49
N LYS A 86 9.00 7.55 2.66
CA LYS A 86 9.12 8.47 3.81
C LYS A 86 10.54 8.60 4.35
N LYS A 87 11.36 7.56 4.22
CA LYS A 87 12.78 7.61 4.59
C LYS A 87 13.69 8.23 3.52
N GLY A 88 13.14 8.65 2.38
CA GLY A 88 13.95 9.16 1.26
C GLY A 88 14.81 8.08 0.59
N LEU A 89 14.50 6.80 0.80
CA LEU A 89 15.25 5.67 0.23
C LEU A 89 14.82 5.34 -1.21
N MET A 90 13.88 6.11 -1.77
CA MET A 90 13.48 6.02 -3.18
C MET A 90 13.52 7.40 -3.80
N ASN A 91 14.23 7.51 -4.92
CA ASN A 91 14.20 8.71 -5.76
C ASN A 91 12.95 8.72 -6.62
N LYS A 92 12.40 9.90 -6.86
CA LYS A 92 11.35 10.07 -7.87
C LYS A 92 11.89 9.65 -9.23
N LYS A 93 11.04 9.11 -10.10
CA LYS A 93 11.36 8.87 -11.50
C LYS A 93 11.81 10.22 -12.08
N VAL A 94 13.00 10.24 -12.68
CA VAL A 94 13.51 11.41 -13.40
C VAL A 94 12.62 11.57 -14.63
N ASP A 95 11.98 12.73 -14.75
CA ASP A 95 11.24 13.09 -15.95
C ASP A 95 12.29 13.43 -17.01
N ILE A 96 12.66 12.46 -17.85
CA ILE A 96 13.58 12.70 -18.96
C ILE A 96 12.73 13.35 -20.05
N PRO A 97 12.97 14.64 -20.39
CA PRO A 97 12.21 15.29 -21.45
C PRO A 97 12.33 14.48 -22.74
N SER A 98 11.20 14.34 -23.45
CA SER A 98 11.18 13.71 -24.78
C SER A 98 12.24 14.35 -25.66
N PRO A 99 13.04 13.58 -26.43
CA PRO A 99 14.08 14.12 -27.30
C PRO A 99 13.54 15.15 -28.31
N GLU A 100 12.25 15.13 -28.63
CA GLU A 100 11.55 16.11 -29.46
C GLU A 100 11.56 17.56 -28.89
N ASN A 101 11.72 17.72 -27.57
CA ASN A 101 11.76 19.04 -26.92
C ASN A 101 13.18 19.61 -26.76
N ILE A 102 14.22 18.91 -27.23
CA ILE A 102 15.63 19.35 -27.11
C ILE A 102 16.10 20.06 -28.39
N GLU A 103 15.40 19.85 -29.50
CA GLU A 103 15.76 20.40 -30.83
C GLU A 103 14.94 21.63 -31.26
N ASN A 104 14.01 22.13 -30.44
CA ASN A 104 13.23 23.35 -30.65
C ASN A 104 13.68 24.48 -29.73
#